data_AF-W1U0X0-F1
#
_entry.id   AF-W1U0X0-F1
#
_cell.length_a   1.000
_cell.length_b   1.000
_cell.length_c   1.000
_cell.angle_alpha   90.00
_cell.angle_beta   90.00
_cell.angle_gamma   90.00
#
_symmetry.space_group_name_H-M   'P 1'
#
loop_
_entity.id
_entity.type
_entity.pdbx_description
1 polymer ?
#
loop_
_entity_poly.entity_id
_entity_poly.type
_entity_poly.pdbx_seq_one_letter_code
_entity_poly.pdbx_strand_id
1 'polypeptide(L)' 'GMLLGGALGNAWDRFYQGGVTDFFDLRVWPIFNVADIAICVAVACFCLFFWRRGNA' A
#
# COMPACT_ATOMS: atom_id res chain seq x y z
N GLY A 1 -6.60 -8.70 -4.57
CA GLY A 1 -6.36 -8.64 -3.12
C GLY A 1 -5.21 -7.73 -2.71
N MET A 2 -4.75 -6.78 -3.54
CA MET A 2 -3.59 -5.93 -3.21
C MET A 2 -3.82 -5.02 -1.99
N LEU A 3 -4.99 -4.38 -1.91
CA LEU A 3 -5.34 -3.52 -0.77
C LEU A 3 -5.36 -4.30 0.55
N LEU A 4 -6.13 -5.38 0.58
CA LEU A 4 -6.28 -6.22 1.78
C LEU A 4 -4.97 -6.92 2.14
N GLY A 5 -4.22 -7.41 1.15
CA GLY A 5 -2.92 -8.06 1.38
C GLY A 5 -1.88 -7.11 1.98
N GLY A 6 -1.77 -5.89 1.44
CA GLY A 6 -0.89 -4.87 2.01
C GLY A 6 -1.33 -4.46 3.42
N ALA A 7 -2.62 -4.22 3.63
CA ALA A 7 -3.15 -3.87 4.96
C ALA A 7 -2.88 -4.97 5.99
N LEU A 8 -3.12 -6.24 5.63
CA LEU A 8 -2.87 -7.39 6.51
C LEU A 8 -1.38 -7.60 6.79
N GLY A 9 -0.50 -7.42 5.79
CA GLY A 9 0.96 -7.52 6.01
C GLY A 9 1.44 -6.49 7.03
N ASN A 10 1.05 -5.23 6.83
CA ASN A 10 1.36 -4.14 7.76
C ASN A 10 0.72 -4.31 9.15
N ALA A 11 -0.47 -4.93 9.24
CA ALA A 11 -1.11 -5.24 10.50
C ALA A 11 -0.39 -6.39 11.24
N TRP A 12 0.06 -7.41 10.49
CA TRP A 12 0.81 -8.53 11.04
C TRP A 12 2.15 -8.07 11.62
N ASP A 13 2.86 -7.19 10.92
CA ASP A 13 4.11 -6.60 11.43
C ASP A 13 3.87 -5.87 12.75
N ARG A 14 2.83 -5.04 12.84
CA ARG A 14 2.49 -4.34 14.09
C ARG A 14 2.15 -5.31 15.23
N PHE A 15 1.44 -6.39 14.92
CA PHE A 15 1.09 -7.40 15.91
C PHE A 15 2.32 -8.16 16.42
N TYR A 16 3.23 -8.55 15.52
CA TYR A 16 4.38 -9.39 15.86
C TYR A 16 5.58 -8.59 16.39
N GLN A 17 5.87 -7.43 15.79
CA GLN A 17 7.09 -6.65 16.01
C GLN A 17 6.85 -5.35 16.78
N GLY A 18 5.58 -4.97 17.02
CA GLY A 18 5.22 -3.70 17.65
C GLY A 18 5.37 -2.47 16.72
N GLY A 19 5.74 -2.68 15.45
CA GLY A 19 5.96 -1.65 14.45
C GLY A 19 5.92 -2.22 13.03
N VAL A 20 6.15 -1.38 12.02
CA VAL A 20 6.25 -1.81 10.62
C VAL A 20 7.71 -1.80 10.21
N THR A 21 8.13 -2.82 9.46
CA THR A 21 9.48 -2.85 8.89
C THR A 21 9.50 -2.13 7.55
N ASP A 22 10.10 -0.93 7.54
CA ASP A 22 10.32 -0.13 6.33
C ASP A 22 11.77 -0.26 5.86
N PHE A 23 11.99 -0.42 4.55
CA PHE A 23 13.32 -0.73 4.01
C PHE A 23 13.65 -0.08 2.68
N PHE A 24 12.67 0.45 1.94
CA PHE A 24 12.95 1.23 0.74
C PHE A 24 13.22 2.69 1.10
N ASP A 25 14.48 3.11 1.03
CA ASP A 25 14.91 4.48 1.26
C ASP A 25 15.34 5.14 -0.07
N LEU A 26 14.52 6.08 -0.55
CA LEU A 26 14.80 6.89 -1.75
C LEU A 26 15.45 8.24 -1.43
N ARG A 27 15.72 8.54 -0.14
CA ARG A 27 16.28 9.78 0.42
C ARG A 27 15.45 11.07 0.24
N VAL A 28 14.64 11.16 -0.81
CA VAL A 28 13.76 12.30 -1.12
C VAL A 28 12.29 12.03 -0.79
N TRP A 29 12.00 10.82 -0.31
CA TRP A 29 10.66 10.32 -0.03
C TRP A 29 10.70 9.52 1.28
N PRO A 30 9.62 9.51 2.09
CA PRO A 30 9.54 8.69 3.30
C PRO A 30 9.89 7.23 3.01
N ILE A 31 10.53 6.55 3.96
CA ILE A 31 10.85 5.12 3.82
C ILE A 31 9.53 4.35 3.78
N PHE A 32 9.43 3.33 2.92
CA PHE A 32 8.23 2.51 2.76
C PHE A 32 8.58 1.03 2.56
N ASN A 33 7.56 0.19 2.50
CA ASN A 33 7.71 -1.24 2.27
C ASN A 33 6.82 -1.75 1.12
N VAL A 34 6.87 -3.07 0.88
CA VAL A 34 6.06 -3.71 -0.19
C VAL A 34 4.56 -3.63 0.08
N ALA A 35 4.13 -3.66 1.35
CA ALA A 35 2.73 -3.53 1.70
C ALA A 35 2.18 -2.14 1.33
N ASP A 36 2.95 -1.08 1.53
CA ASP A 36 2.58 0.28 1.13
C ASP A 36 2.45 0.40 -0.40
N ILE A 37 3.40 -0.18 -1.16
CA ILE A 37 3.31 -0.23 -2.62
C ILE A 37 2.02 -0.92 -3.06
N ALA A 38 1.69 -2.07 -2.47
CA ALA A 38 0.48 -2.82 -2.81
C ALA A 38 -0.79 -2.01 -2.53
N ILE A 39 -0.84 -1.29 -1.40
CA ILE A 39 -1.95 -0.40 -1.04
C ILE A 39 -2.05 0.74 -2.05
N CYS A 40 -0.95 1.45 -2.34
CA CYS A 40 -0.93 2.56 -3.30
C CYS A 40 -1.38 2.13 -4.70
N VAL A 41 -0.88 1.00 -5.21
CA VAL A 41 -1.29 0.47 -6.51
C VAL A 41 -2.77 0.08 -6.51
N ALA A 42 -3.28 -0.55 -5.45
CA ALA A 42 -4.68 -0.91 -5.36
C ALA A 42 -5.60 0.33 -5.39
N VAL A 43 -5.24 1.38 -4.64
CA VAL A 43 -5.98 2.65 -4.63
C VAL A 43 -5.91 3.32 -6.00
N ALA A 44 -4.74 3.38 -6.63
CA ALA A 44 -4.60 3.92 -7.98
C ALA A 44 -5.49 3.17 -9.00
N CYS A 45 -5.54 1.83 -8.93
CA CYS A 45 -6.44 1.03 -9.76
C CYS A 45 -7.91 1.35 -9.49
N PHE A 46 -8.33 1.53 -8.23
CA PHE A 46 -9.69 1.93 -7.90
C PHE A 46 -10.03 3.32 -8.45
N CYS A 47 -9.15 4.30 -8.26
CA CYS A 47 -9.33 5.64 -8.83
C CYS A 47 -9.49 5.57 -10.36
N LEU A 48 -8.62 4.83 -11.06
CA LEU A 48 -8.70 4.64 -12.50
C LEU A 48 -10.00 3.93 -12.92
N PHE A 49 -10.43 2.91 -12.18
CA PHE A 49 -11.67 2.19 -12.44
C PHE A 49 -12.88 3.12 -12.34
N PHE A 50 -13.00 3.87 -11.24
CA PHE A 50 -14.12 4.79 -11.03
C PHE A 50 -14.08 5.96 -12.00
N TRP A 51 -12.89 6.50 -12.29
CA TRP A 51 -12.72 7.52 -13.32
C TRP A 51 -13.25 7.04 -14.66
N ARG A 52 -12.83 5.86 -15.13
CA ARG A 52 -13.30 5.32 -16.42
C ARG A 52 -14.80 5.05 -16.44
N ARG A 53 -15.38 4.62 -15.31
CA ARG A 53 -16.82 4.38 -15.20
C ARG A 53 -17.64 5.67 -15.21
N GLY A 54 -17.12 6.77 -14.64
CA GLY A 54 -17.80 8.06 -14.65
C GLY A 54 -17.70 8.82 -15.98
N ASN A 55 -16.74 8.46 -16.84
CA ASN A 55 -16.55 9.05 -18.17
C ASN A 55 -17.18 8.22 -19.31
N ALA A 56 -17.91 7.14 -18.97
CA ALA A 56 -18.63 6.28 -19.91
C ALA A 56 -20.14 6.50 -19.74
#